data_AF-A0A140LIR0-F1
#
_entry.id   AF-A0A140LIR0-F1
#
_cell.length_a   1.000
_cell.length_b   1.000
_cell.length_c   1.000
_cell.angle_alpha   90.00
_cell.angle_beta   90.00
_cell.angle_gamma   90.00
#
_symmetry.space_group_name_H-M   'P 1'
#
loop_
_entity.id
_entity.type
_entity.pdbx_description
1 polymer ?
#
loop_
_entity_poly.entity_id
_entity_poly.type
_entity_poly.pdbx_seq_one_letter_code
_entity_poly.pdbx_strand_id
1 'polypeptide(L)'
;LQVVITNFPAPKPLDIRVPNFPADETKGFHQVPFASTVFIERSDFKEESEPGYKRLASGQPVGLRHTGYVIELQNIVRGSSGCVERLEVTCRRADAGEKPKAFIHWVSQPLIPAQEPRRPC
;
A
#
# COMPACT_ATOMS: atom_id res chain seq x y z
N LEU A 1 -4.14 -8.58 0.68
CA LEU A 1 -3.69 -8.45 2.09
C LEU A 1 -3.79 -6.98 2.49
N GLN A 2 -4.47 -6.68 3.60
CA GLN A 2 -4.65 -5.29 4.07
C GLN A 2 -3.37 -4.78 4.71
N VAL A 3 -3.01 -3.54 4.40
CA VAL A 3 -1.84 -2.83 4.93
C VAL A 3 -2.32 -1.49 5.48
N VAL A 4 -1.97 -1.21 6.73
CA VAL A 4 -2.29 0.03 7.44
C VAL A 4 -1.00 0.80 7.69
N ILE A 5 -0.91 2.00 7.11
CA ILE A 5 0.20 2.92 7.27
C ILE A 5 -0.04 3.77 8.51
N THR A 6 0.73 3.54 9.57
CA THR A 6 0.49 4.15 10.90
C THR A 6 0.96 5.60 10.98
N ASN A 7 1.94 6.00 10.17
CA ASN A 7 2.47 7.36 10.09
C ASN A 7 2.09 8.07 8.78
N PHE A 8 0.88 7.82 8.27
CA PHE A 8 0.44 8.37 6.99
C PHE A 8 0.52 9.92 7.00
N PRO A 9 1.18 10.56 6.01
CA PRO A 9 1.63 11.95 6.12
C PRO A 9 0.54 13.00 5.92
N ALA A 10 -0.67 12.59 5.54
CA ALA A 10 -1.76 13.51 5.20
C ALA A 10 -3.07 13.14 5.92
N PRO A 11 -3.91 14.13 6.27
CA PRO A 11 -5.21 13.87 6.90
C PRO A 11 -6.26 13.33 5.91
N LYS A 12 -5.99 13.38 4.61
CA LYS A 12 -6.88 12.96 3.52
C LYS A 12 -6.13 12.07 2.52
N PRO A 13 -6.84 11.24 1.73
CA PRO A 13 -6.24 10.51 0.64
C PRO A 13 -5.53 11.44 -0.37
N LEU A 14 -4.44 10.95 -0.95
CA LEU A 14 -3.66 11.60 -2.00
C LEU A 14 -4.02 11.03 -3.36
N ASP A 15 -4.28 11.87 -4.36
CA ASP A 15 -4.55 11.40 -5.72
C ASP A 15 -3.25 11.05 -6.45
N ILE A 16 -3.03 9.76 -6.69
CA ILE A 16 -1.85 9.27 -7.40
C ILE A 16 -2.18 9.14 -8.89
N ARG A 17 -1.41 9.81 -9.75
CA ARG A 17 -1.54 9.68 -11.20
C ARG A 17 -0.83 8.43 -11.68
N VAL A 18 -1.57 7.51 -12.28
CA VAL A 18 -1.07 6.24 -12.81
C VAL A 18 -1.26 6.23 -14.34
N PRO A 19 -0.21 5.97 -15.13
CA PRO A 19 -0.35 5.88 -16.58
C PRO A 19 -1.24 4.70 -16.95
N ASN A 20 -2.16 4.90 -17.90
CA ASN A 20 -3.02 3.83 -18.40
C ASN A 20 -2.20 2.74 -19.13
N PHE A 21 -1.15 3.15 -19.84
CA PHE A 21 -0.26 2.26 -20.58
C PHE A 21 1.21 2.58 -20.21
N PRO A 22 1.97 1.60 -19.68
CA PRO A 22 3.35 1.84 -19.25
C PRO A 22 4.30 2.27 -20.36
N ALA A 23 4.04 1.84 -21.59
CA ALA A 23 4.89 2.11 -22.75
C ALA A 23 4.45 3.35 -23.56
N ASP A 24 3.28 3.93 -23.24
CA ASP A 24 2.70 5.02 -24.02
C ASP A 24 1.90 5.98 -23.13
N GLU A 25 2.56 7.06 -22.72
CA GLU A 25 1.98 8.11 -21.88
C GLU A 25 0.89 8.93 -22.61
N THR A 26 0.82 8.85 -23.95
CA THR A 26 -0.20 9.56 -24.75
C THR A 26 -1.59 8.95 -24.56
N LYS A 27 -1.66 7.73 -24.03
CA LYS A 27 -2.92 7.03 -23.68
C LYS A 27 -3.56 7.54 -22.38
N GLY A 28 -2.96 8.57 -21.76
CA GLY A 28 -3.50 9.26 -20.61
C GLY A 28 -3.23 8.55 -19.28
N PHE A 29 -3.87 9.07 -18.24
CA PHE A 29 -3.66 8.68 -16.85
C PHE A 29 -5.01 8.53 -16.15
N HIS A 30 -5.05 7.67 -15.15
CA HIS A 30 -6.14 7.63 -14.16
C HIS A 30 -5.59 8.04 -12.78
N GLN A 31 -6.50 8.48 -11.91
CA GLN A 31 -6.19 8.82 -10.53
C GLN A 31 -6.60 7.67 -9.61
N VAL A 32 -5.70 7.31 -8.70
CA VAL A 32 -5.95 6.29 -7.67
C VAL A 32 -5.80 6.93 -6.30
N PRO A 33 -6.82 6.87 -5.42
CA PRO A 33 -6.74 7.47 -4.10
C PRO A 33 -5.82 6.65 -3.19
N PHE A 34 -4.71 7.23 -2.76
CA PHE A 34 -3.79 6.65 -1.79
C PHE A 34 -4.11 7.13 -0.38
N ALA A 35 -4.50 6.23 0.50
CA ALA A 35 -4.88 6.53 1.88
C ALA A 35 -4.02 5.76 2.88
N SER A 36 -4.28 5.96 4.18
CA SER A 36 -3.62 5.21 5.25
C SER A 36 -3.86 3.70 5.17
N THR A 37 -4.94 3.26 4.51
CA THR A 37 -5.21 1.84 4.25
C THR A 37 -5.12 1.53 2.77
N VAL A 38 -4.31 0.53 2.44
CA VAL A 38 -4.15 0.00 1.08
C VAL A 38 -4.15 -1.53 1.11
N PHE A 39 -4.27 -2.14 -0.06
CA PHE A 39 -4.21 -3.60 -0.20
C PHE A 39 -3.10 -3.97 -1.18
N ILE A 40 -2.35 -5.02 -0.83
CA ILE A 40 -1.32 -5.62 -1.67
C ILE A 40 -1.64 -7.09 -1.94
N GLU A 41 -0.98 -7.69 -2.91
CA GLU A 41 -1.07 -9.14 -3.12
C GLU A 41 -0.52 -9.91 -1.90
N ARG A 42 -1.17 -11.02 -1.53
CA ARG A 42 -0.68 -11.84 -0.39
C ARG A 42 0.70 -12.44 -0.68
N SER A 43 1.01 -12.71 -1.94
CA SER A 43 2.33 -13.23 -2.36
C SER A 43 3.44 -12.16 -2.32
N ASP A 44 3.08 -10.88 -2.22
CA ASP A 44 4.02 -9.76 -2.10
C ASP A 44 4.49 -9.51 -0.66
N PHE A 45 4.04 -10.35 0.27
CA PHE A 45 4.48 -10.37 1.67
C PHE A 45 4.98 -11.75 2.08
N LYS A 46 6.11 -11.78 2.80
CA LYS A 46 6.60 -12.93 3.56
C LYS A 46 7.08 -12.46 4.93
N GLU A 47 6.93 -13.28 5.98
CA GLU A 47 7.42 -12.91 7.31
C GLU A 47 8.95 -12.90 7.35
N GLU A 48 9.56 -13.97 6.83
CA GLU A 48 11.00 -14.10 6.70
C GLU A 48 11.43 -13.90 5.25
N SER A 49 12.49 -13.12 5.04
CA SER A 49 13.08 -12.92 3.72
C SER A 49 13.93 -14.13 3.33
N GLU A 50 13.84 -14.57 2.08
CA GLU A 50 14.70 -15.60 1.50
C GLU A 50 15.62 -15.00 0.41
N PRO A 51 16.77 -15.63 0.10
CA PRO A 51 17.65 -15.19 -0.97
C PRO A 51 16.88 -15.04 -2.30
N GLY A 52 16.94 -13.86 -2.91
CA GLY A 52 16.23 -13.56 -4.16
C GLY A 52 14.83 -12.95 -3.99
N TYR A 53 14.25 -12.96 -2.79
CA TYR A 53 12.99 -12.28 -2.52
C TYR A 53 13.20 -10.77 -2.33
N LYS A 54 12.52 -9.96 -3.15
CA LYS A 54 12.72 -8.50 -3.20
C LYS A 54 11.50 -7.69 -2.73
N ARG A 55 10.45 -8.36 -2.24
CA ARG A 55 9.18 -7.73 -1.85
C ARG A 55 9.13 -7.51 -0.33
N LEU A 56 7.96 -7.22 0.23
CA LEU A 56 7.83 -6.85 1.64
C LEU A 56 8.15 -8.03 2.56
N ALA A 57 9.12 -7.86 3.45
CA ALA A 57 9.41 -8.81 4.52
C ALA A 57 9.90 -8.09 5.78
N SER A 58 10.06 -8.81 6.89
CA SER A 58 10.64 -8.24 8.11
C SER A 58 12.04 -7.68 7.82
N GLY A 59 12.28 -6.41 8.17
CA GLY A 59 13.53 -5.69 7.87
C GLY A 59 13.80 -5.43 6.39
N GLN A 60 12.87 -5.74 5.49
CA GLN A 60 12.99 -5.48 4.05
C GLN A 60 11.87 -4.57 3.55
N PRO A 61 12.14 -3.26 3.40
CA PRO A 61 11.16 -2.32 2.90
C PRO A 61 10.90 -2.49 1.39
N VAL A 62 9.70 -2.11 0.95
CA VAL A 62 9.28 -2.18 -0.46
C VAL A 62 8.63 -0.87 -0.90
N GLY A 63 8.82 -0.50 -2.17
CA GLY A 63 8.16 0.66 -2.76
C GLY A 63 6.73 0.35 -3.19
N LEU A 64 5.82 1.30 -3.00
CA LEU A 64 4.49 1.24 -3.59
C LEU A 64 4.50 1.94 -4.95
N ARG A 65 4.17 1.19 -6.02
CA ARG A 65 4.28 1.69 -7.41
C ARG A 65 3.52 3.01 -7.60
N HIS A 66 4.14 3.97 -8.29
CA HIS A 66 3.61 5.31 -8.60
C HIS A 66 3.37 6.27 -7.42
N THR A 67 3.33 5.79 -6.17
CA THR A 67 3.04 6.65 -5.01
C THR A 67 4.21 7.56 -4.62
N GLY A 68 5.45 7.15 -4.92
CA GLY A 68 6.66 7.79 -4.39
C GLY A 68 6.96 7.43 -2.93
N TYR A 69 6.23 6.48 -2.33
CA TYR A 69 6.42 6.03 -0.97
C TYR A 69 7.02 4.62 -0.89
N VAL A 70 7.82 4.41 0.16
CA VAL A 70 8.39 3.14 0.57
C VAL A 70 7.76 2.78 1.90
N ILE A 71 7.29 1.54 2.04
CA ILE A 71 6.71 1.01 3.27
C ILE A 71 7.65 0.01 3.94
N GLU A 72 7.60 -0.03 5.25
CA GLU A 72 8.40 -0.92 6.10
C GLU A 72 7.52 -1.58 7.16
N LEU A 73 7.64 -2.90 7.30
CA LEU A 73 6.85 -3.68 8.25
C LEU A 73 7.19 -3.29 9.69
N GLN A 74 6.15 -3.02 10.48
CA GLN A 74 6.27 -2.76 11.92
C GLN A 74 5.63 -3.87 12.74
N ASN A 75 4.45 -4.32 12.35
CA ASN A 75 3.72 -5.33 13.10
C ASN A 75 2.82 -6.18 12.18
N ILE A 76 2.61 -7.43 12.55
CA ILE A 76 1.79 -8.40 11.82
C ILE A 76 0.60 -8.74 12.71
N VAL A 77 -0.59 -8.35 12.27
CA VAL A 77 -1.81 -8.62 13.02
C VAL A 77 -2.41 -9.91 12.50
N ARG A 78 -2.52 -10.88 13.40
CA ARG A 78 -3.08 -12.20 13.14
C ARG A 78 -4.45 -12.33 13.81
N GLY A 79 -5.37 -12.97 13.12
CA GLY A 79 -6.68 -13.32 13.65
C GLY A 79 -6.64 -14.53 14.57
N SER A 80 -7.78 -14.90 15.13
CA SER A 80 -7.93 -16.05 16.03
C SER A 80 -7.53 -17.40 15.43
N SER A 81 -7.51 -17.51 14.10
CA SER A 81 -7.07 -18.72 13.37
C SER A 81 -5.54 -18.79 13.17
N GLY A 82 -4.79 -17.78 13.62
CA GLY A 82 -3.36 -17.65 13.35
C GLY A 82 -3.02 -17.13 11.95
N CYS A 83 -4.02 -16.90 11.09
CA CYS A 83 -3.82 -16.31 9.77
C CYS A 83 -3.51 -14.81 9.86
N VAL A 84 -2.63 -14.31 8.99
CA VAL A 84 -2.36 -12.88 8.84
C VAL A 84 -3.60 -12.18 8.28
N GLU A 85 -4.17 -11.25 9.05
CA GLU A 85 -5.33 -10.43 8.70
C GLU A 85 -4.90 -9.10 8.09
N ARG A 86 -3.99 -8.39 8.76
CA ARG A 86 -3.47 -7.10 8.30
C ARG A 86 -2.03 -6.88 8.73
N LEU A 87 -1.34 -6.01 8.00
CA LEU A 87 0.00 -5.54 8.33
C LEU A 87 -0.09 -4.09 8.79
N GLU A 88 0.70 -3.76 9.82
CA GLU A 88 0.95 -2.38 10.21
C GLU A 88 2.35 -2.01 9.73
N VAL A 89 2.43 -0.92 8.98
CA VAL A 89 3.66 -0.46 8.35
C VAL A 89 3.86 1.02 8.64
N THR A 90 5.11 1.45 8.60
CA THR A 90 5.44 2.86 8.42
C THR A 90 5.72 3.13 6.95
N CYS A 91 5.59 4.39 6.54
CA CYS A 91 6.00 4.85 5.22
C CYS A 91 6.99 6.01 5.32
N ARG A 92 7.80 6.14 4.28
CA ARG A 92 8.66 7.30 4.03
C ARG A 92 8.67 7.61 2.54
N ARG A 93 9.09 8.82 2.18
CA ARG A 93 9.31 9.13 0.76
C ARG A 93 10.50 8.31 0.22
N ALA A 94 10.41 7.90 -1.04
CA ALA A 94 11.42 7.08 -1.69
C ALA A 94 12.77 7.82 -1.89
N ASP A 95 12.76 9.16 -1.87
CA ASP A 95 13.94 10.02 -1.96
C ASP A 95 14.57 10.36 -0.60
N ALA A 96 13.89 10.08 0.51
CA ALA A 96 14.34 10.45 1.86
C ALA A 96 15.23 9.39 2.55
N GLY A 97 15.58 8.30 1.88
CA GLY A 97 16.37 7.22 2.48
C GLY A 97 16.80 6.16 1.46
N GLU A 98 17.17 4.98 1.95
CA GLU A 98 17.63 3.88 1.09
C GLU A 98 16.57 3.48 0.06
N LYS A 99 16.98 3.20 -1.18
CA LYS A 99 16.04 2.78 -2.23
C LYS A 99 15.58 1.34 -1.96
N PRO A 100 14.27 1.03 -2.10
CA PRO A 100 13.77 -0.32 -1.91
C PRO A 100 14.29 -1.24 -3.02
N LYS A 101 14.36 -2.54 -2.74
CA LYS A 101 14.82 -3.54 -3.71
C LYS A 101 13.83 -3.78 -4.86
N ALA A 102 12.54 -3.50 -4.63
CA ALA A 102 11.50 -3.59 -5.64
C ALA A 102 10.35 -2.63 -5.35
N PHE A 103 9.50 -2.44 -6.35
CA PHE A 103 8.20 -1.79 -6.24
C PHE A 103 7.11 -2.83 -6.50
N ILE A 104 6.08 -2.85 -5.64
CA ILE A 104 4.94 -3.75 -5.77
C ILE A 104 3.67 -2.99 -6.16
N HIS A 105 2.74 -3.74 -6.72
CA HIS A 105 1.41 -3.23 -7.01
C HIS A 105 0.59 -3.14 -5.72
N TRP A 106 -0.37 -2.21 -5.73
CA TRP A 106 -1.29 -1.99 -4.63
C TRP A 106 -2.62 -1.50 -5.20
N VAL A 107 -3.67 -1.65 -4.41
CA VAL A 107 -4.98 -1.07 -4.71
C VAL A 107 -5.45 -0.23 -3.53
N SER A 108 -6.17 0.83 -3.83
CA SER A 108 -6.81 1.67 -2.82
C SER A 108 -7.88 0.86 -2.09
N GLN A 109 -8.20 1.27 -0.87
CA GLN A 109 -9.45 0.83 -0.26
C GLN A 109 -10.62 1.20 -1.19
N PRO A 110 -11.57 0.28 -1.44
CA PRO A 110 -12.74 0.61 -2.23
C PRO A 110 -13.46 1.80 -1.59
N LEU A 111 -13.83 2.77 -2.42
CA LEU A 111 -14.68 3.87 -2.00
C LEU A 111 -16.02 3.27 -1.59
N ILE A 112 -16.22 3.05 -0.30
CA ILE A 112 -17.57 2.83 0.22
C ILE A 112 -18.26 4.17 0.02
N PRO A 113 -19.37 4.25 -0.73
CA PRO A 113 -20.14 5.48 -0.82
C PRO A 113 -20.42 5.93 0.61
N ALA A 114 -20.15 7.20 0.92
CA ALA A 114 -20.51 7.77 2.21
C ALA A 114 -21.96 7.34 2.50
N GLN A 115 -22.17 6.56 3.57
CA GLN A 115 -23.53 6.14 3.91
C GLN A 115 -24.33 7.41 4.10
N GLU A 116 -25.28 7.65 3.18
CA GLU A 116 -26.24 8.72 3.34
C GLU A 116 -26.91 8.48 4.71
N PRO A 117 -26.95 9.48 5.60
CA PRO A 117 -27.56 9.31 6.91
C PRO A 117 -28.98 8.82 6.65
N ARG A 118 -29.29 7.61 7.15
CA ARG A 118 -30.64 7.04 7.02
C ARG A 118 -31.61 8.06 7.58
N ARG A 119 -32.43 8.67 6.72
CA ARG A 119 -33.50 9.57 7.15
C ARG A 119 -34.40 8.79 8.10
N PRO A 120 -34.62 9.25 9.34
CA PRO A 120 -35.66 8.67 10.18
C PRO A 120 -37.03 8.93 9.51
N CYS A 121 -37.92 7.93 9.61
CA CYS A 121 -39.29 7.95 9.08
C CYS A 121 -40.08 9.18 9.53
#